data_AF-A0A9E2KA11-F1
#
_entry.id   AF-A0A9E2KA11-F1
#
_cell.length_a   1.000
_cell.length_b   1.000
_cell.length_c   1.000
_cell.angle_alpha   90.00
_cell.angle_beta   90.00
_cell.angle_gamma   90.00
#
_symmetry.space_group_name_H-M   'P 1'
#
loop_
_entity.id
_entity.type
_entity.pdbx_description
1 polymer ?
#
loop_
_entity_poly.entity_id
_entity_poly.type
_entity_poly.pdbx_seq_one_letter_code
_entity_poly.pdbx_strand_id
1 'polypeptide(L)' 'MRIVLVINDYCLFPDLSNTDNEIKVTIGVGHNFDEILDVVGGALSNEQIAHLHRLWADDTFPRNFERVGDDLIITARD' A
#
# COMPACT_ATOMS: atom_id res chain seq x y z
N MET A 1 -10.37 5.29 -9.21
CA MET A 1 -9.12 4.55 -8.94
C MET A 1 -8.85 4.59 -7.44
N ARG A 2 -8.82 3.41 -6.80
CA ARG A 2 -8.60 3.23 -5.35
C ARG A 2 -7.14 2.85 -5.11
N ILE A 3 -6.52 3.37 -4.05
CA ILE A 3 -5.18 2.95 -3.60
C ILE A 3 -5.34 2.14 -2.31
N VAL A 4 -4.72 0.96 -2.29
CA VAL A 4 -4.81 -0.01 -1.20
C VAL A 4 -3.40 -0.43 -0.80
N LEU A 5 -3.10 -0.32 0.49
CA LEU A 5 -1.91 -0.91 1.08
C LEU A 5 -2.33 -2.16 1.85
N VAL A 6 -1.71 -3.30 1.55
CA VAL A 6 -1.98 -4.58 2.21
C VAL A 6 -0.72 -4.99 2.96
N ILE A 7 -0.86 -5.32 4.25
CA ILE A 7 0.21 -5.92 5.05
C ILE A 7 -0.13 -7.39 5.25
N ASN A 8 0.77 -8.28 4.86
CA ASN A 8 0.62 -9.73 4.98
C ASN A 8 1.91 -10.36 5.53
N ASP A 9 1.81 -11.16 6.59
CA ASP A 9 2.97 -11.76 7.27
C ASP A 9 3.78 -12.73 6.40
N TYR A 10 3.19 -13.25 5.32
CA TYR A 10 3.82 -14.17 4.37
C TYR A 10 4.38 -13.47 3.12
N CYS A 11 4.24 -12.15 3.02
CA CYS A 11 4.79 -11.38 1.91
C CYS A 11 6.32 -11.24 2.04
N LEU A 12 7.06 -12.02 1.24
CA LEU A 12 8.52 -12.01 1.25
C LEU A 12 9.12 -10.79 0.53
N PHE A 13 8.45 -10.31 -0.51
CA PHE A 13 8.88 -9.18 -1.34
C PHE A 13 7.67 -8.29 -1.64
N PRO A 14 7.82 -6.95 -1.62
CA PRO A 14 6.73 -6.07 -2.00
C PRO A 14 6.21 -6.39 -3.39
N ASP A 15 4.90 -6.32 -3.57
CA ASP A 15 4.22 -6.61 -4.83
C ASP A 15 3.26 -5.49 -5.22
N LEU A 16 3.16 -5.23 -6.52
CA LEU A 16 2.27 -4.22 -7.10
C LEU A 16 1.29 -4.87 -8.07
N SER A 17 0.01 -4.78 -7.73
CA SER A 17 -1.10 -5.03 -8.64
C SER A 17 -1.72 -3.69 -9.07
N ASN A 18 -1.52 -3.30 -10.32
CA ASN A 18 -2.05 -2.06 -10.89
C ASN A 18 -3.09 -2.36 -11.98
N THR A 19 -4.35 -2.03 -11.72
CA THR A 19 -5.47 -2.16 -12.65
C THR A 19 -6.14 -0.80 -12.83
N ASP A 20 -7.00 -0.67 -13.85
CA ASP A 20 -7.71 0.58 -14.15
C ASP A 20 -8.52 1.14 -12.95
N ASN A 21 -8.95 0.27 -12.03
CA ASN A 21 -9.82 0.63 -10.92
C ASN A 21 -9.11 0.64 -9.56
N GLU A 22 -8.02 -0.11 -9.42
CA GLU A 22 -7.34 -0.34 -8.14
C GLU A 22 -5.83 -0.47 -8.32
N ILE A 23 -5.10 0.29 -7.50
CA ILE A 23 -3.68 0.11 -7.22
C ILE A 23 -3.58 -0.54 -5.85
N LYS A 24 -3.01 -1.74 -5.81
CA LYS A 24 -2.81 -2.51 -4.60
C LYS A 24 -1.33 -2.80 -4.44
N VAL A 25 -0.79 -2.40 -3.30
CA VAL A 25 0.59 -2.68 -2.91
C VAL A 25 0.55 -3.60 -1.70
N THR A 26 1.17 -4.77 -1.82
CA THR A 26 1.26 -5.75 -0.74
C THR A 26 2.67 -5.75 -0.17
N ILE A 27 2.80 -5.68 1.15
CA ILE A 27 4.09 -5.69 1.86
C ILE A 27 4.08 -6.68 3.02
N GLY A 28 5.26 -7.12 3.42
CA GLY A 28 5.53 -7.90 4.61
C GLY A 28 5.73 -7.04 5.85
N VAL A 29 5.55 -7.65 7.02
CA VAL A 29 5.93 -7.03 8.30
C VAL A 29 7.45 -6.97 8.39
N GLY A 30 8.00 -5.77 8.19
CA GLY A 30 9.44 -5.49 8.23
C GLY A 30 9.98 -4.76 7.02
N HIS A 31 9.21 -4.70 5.91
CA HIS A 31 9.59 -3.88 4.77
C HIS A 31 9.55 -2.39 5.11
N ASN A 32 10.49 -1.63 4.57
CA ASN A 32 10.54 -0.18 4.66
C ASN A 32 9.98 0.47 3.39
N PHE A 33 9.87 1.80 3.39
CA PHE A 33 9.31 2.53 2.25
C PHE A 33 10.22 2.57 1.02
N ASP A 34 11.54 2.44 1.18
CA ASP A 34 12.46 2.36 0.03
C ASP A 34 12.23 1.08 -0.78
N GLU A 35 12.00 -0.05 -0.10
CA GLU A 35 11.64 -1.33 -0.74
C GLU A 35 10.30 -1.23 -1.49
N ILE A 36 9.36 -0.42 -0.98
CA ILE A 36 8.10 -0.12 -1.68
C ILE A 36 8.40 0.71 -2.94
N LEU A 37 9.23 1.75 -2.82
CA LEU A 37 9.62 2.63 -3.92
C LEU A 37 10.30 1.87 -5.07
N ASP A 38 11.11 0.85 -4.76
CA ASP A 38 11.75 0.00 -5.75
C ASP A 38 10.75 -0.70 -6.68
N VAL A 39 9.55 -1.03 -6.18
CA VAL A 39 8.49 -1.70 -6.95
C VAL A 39 7.56 -0.71 -7.64
N VAL A 40 7.30 0.45 -7.03
CA VAL A 40 6.29 1.40 -7.54
C VAL A 40 6.84 2.56 -8.37
N GLY A 41 8.13 2.90 -8.25
CA GLY A 41 8.72 4.14 -8.76
C GLY A 41 8.67 4.35 -10.28
N GLY A 42 8.56 3.28 -11.05
CA GLY A 42 8.38 3.34 -12.52
C GLY A 42 6.95 3.08 -12.99
N ALA A 43 6.06 2.67 -12.09
CA ALA A 43 4.72 2.19 -12.41
C ALA A 43 3.61 3.15 -11.96
N LEU A 44 3.87 3.94 -10.91
CA LEU A 44 2.91 4.87 -10.31
C LEU A 44 3.35 6.32 -10.51
N SER A 45 2.38 7.23 -10.58
CA SER A 45 2.63 8.67 -10.55
C SER A 45 3.07 9.13 -9.15
N ASN A 46 3.73 10.29 -9.08
CA ASN A 46 4.12 10.88 -7.79
C ASN A 46 2.93 11.11 -6.84
N GLU A 47 1.76 11.43 -7.36
CA GLU A 47 0.54 11.60 -6.55
C GLU A 47 0.07 10.27 -5.96
N GLN A 48 0.14 9.19 -6.73
CA GLN A 48 -0.19 7.84 -6.28
C GLN A 48 0.80 7.35 -5.21
N ILE A 49 2.09 7.61 -5.42
CA ILE A 49 3.15 7.29 -4.44
C ILE A 49 2.96 8.11 -3.17
N ALA A 50 2.66 9.40 -3.27
CA ALA A 50 2.40 10.25 -2.11
C ALA A 50 1.16 9.77 -1.32
N HIS A 51 0.10 9.33 -1.99
CA HIS A 51 -1.06 8.74 -1.34
C HIS A 51 -0.69 7.43 -0.62
N LEU A 52 0.06 6.54 -1.28
CA LEU A 52 0.54 5.30 -0.67
C LEU A 52 1.40 5.57 0.57
N HIS A 53 2.29 6.56 0.52
CA HIS A 53 3.10 6.99 1.66
C HIS A 53 2.23 7.45 2.85
N ARG A 54 1.14 8.18 2.57
CA ARG A 54 0.18 8.60 3.61
C ARG A 54 -0.52 7.40 4.25
N LEU A 55 -0.89 6.39 3.46
CA LEU A 55 -1.45 5.14 4.01
C LEU A 55 -0.45 4.46 4.96
N TRP A 56 0.83 4.44 4.58
CA TRP A 56 1.91 3.77 5.29
C TRP A 56 2.28 4.44 6.62
N ALA A 57 2.58 5.74 6.64
CA ALA A 57 3.20 6.39 7.81
C ALA A 57 2.58 7.71 8.28
N ASP A 58 1.48 8.19 7.68
CA ASP A 58 0.85 9.42 8.15
C ASP A 58 -0.23 9.11 9.21
N ASP A 59 0.12 9.31 10.47
CA ASP A 59 -0.78 9.10 11.62
C ASP A 59 -1.97 10.06 11.65
N THR A 60 -1.87 11.20 10.95
CA THR A 60 -2.96 12.16 10.83
C THR A 60 -3.86 11.89 9.62
N PHE A 61 -3.41 11.04 8.69
CA PHE A 61 -4.19 10.69 7.51
C PHE A 61 -5.34 9.74 7.89
N PRO A 62 -6.59 10.10 7.56
CA PRO A 62 -7.74 9.28 7.90
C PRO A 62 -7.73 7.97 7.11
N ARG A 63 -7.64 6.85 7.83
CA ARG A 63 -7.47 5.49 7.29
C ARG A 63 -8.56 4.54 7.80
N ASN A 64 -8.95 3.60 6.96
CA ASN A 64 -9.71 2.42 7.34
C ASN A 64 -8.76 1.23 7.43
N PHE A 65 -9.02 0.36 8.40
CA PHE A 65 -8.25 -0.85 8.66
C PHE A 65 -9.21 -2.02 8.68
N GLU A 66 -8.99 -2.98 7.80
CA GLU A 66 -9.81 -4.18 7.68
C GLU A 66 -8.91 -5.41 7.71
N ARG A 67 -9.26 -6.41 8.52
CA ARG A 67 -8.55 -7.70 8.54
C ARG A 67 -9.35 -8.75 7.79
N VAL A 68 -8.71 -9.38 6.80
CA VAL A 68 -9.29 -10.46 5.99
C VAL A 68 -8.31 -11.62 5.96
N GLY A 69 -8.56 -12.65 6.77
CA GLY A 69 -7.59 -13.72 6.97
C GLY A 69 -6.27 -13.17 7.54
N ASP A 70 -5.17 -13.42 6.82
CA ASP A 70 -3.83 -12.97 7.19
C ASP A 70 -3.49 -11.56 6.67
N ASP A 71 -4.39 -10.93 5.91
CA ASP A 71 -4.21 -9.59 5.36
C ASP A 71 -4.73 -8.52 6.33
N LEU A 72 -3.91 -7.49 6.55
CA LEU A 72 -4.36 -6.19 7.04
C LEU A 72 -4.45 -5.22 5.86
N ILE A 73 -5.67 -4.88 5.47
CA ILE A 73 -5.98 -3.98 4.37
C ILE A 73 -6.13 -2.56 4.92
N ILE A 74 -5.39 -1.62 4.35
CA ILE A 74 -5.36 -0.21 4.72
C ILE A 74 -5.79 0.63 3.52
N THR A 75 -6.84 1.43 3.70
CA THR A 75 -7.33 2.36 2.67
C THR A 75 -7.62 3.72 3.24
N ALA A 76 -7.71 4.75 2.40
CA ALA A 76 -8.19 6.05 2.82
C ALA A 76 -9.65 5.95 3.33
N ARG A 77 -9.99 6.78 4.31
CA ARG A 77 -11.36 6.99 4.76
C ARG A 77 -11.87 8.27 4.10
N ASP A 78 -13.04 8.18 3.47
CA ASP A 78 -13.74 9.32 2.87
C ASP A 78 -14.13 10.37 3.92
#